data_AF-A0A7S3GQ93-F1
#
_entry.id   AF-A0A7S3GQ93-F1
#
_cell.length_a   1.000
_cell.length_b   1.000
_cell.length_c   1.000
_cell.angle_alpha   90.00
_cell.angle_beta   90.00
_cell.angle_gamma   90.00
#
_symmetry.space_group_name_H-M   'P 1'
#
loop_
_entity.id
_entity.type
_entity.pdbx_description
1 polymer ?
#
loop_
_entity_poly.entity_id
_entity_poly.type
_entity_poly.pdbx_seq_one_letter_code
_entity_poly.pdbx_strand_id
1 'polypeptide(L)'
;IASAVENTALCASRELGLLPLLVEVIREDEGKARINALYAVSAFATPHTRLLFSSVESPFVSALESTLNENCGDSCDQLYSVLSTLFNYTVNYGVACVPELIKSSIPAMVLDRLKAAGPIVADWKQKENFSYMLNFAMNFARYTEAVDTMIALGYLGVMFPILDILDNGCERLKAMYIVTFLTGKDEQGQQKSSVAAERPDIIPHLVEVLKNTLDGVGGADHPL
;
A
#
# COMPACT_ATOMS: atom_id res chain seq x y z
N ILE A 1 18.05 -24.98 -12.69
CA ILE A 1 17.10 -26.02 -12.23
C ILE A 1 15.97 -25.41 -11.40
N ALA A 2 16.25 -24.61 -10.35
CA ALA A 2 15.20 -23.92 -9.56
C ALA A 2 14.26 -23.02 -10.39
N SER A 3 14.79 -22.17 -11.27
CA SER A 3 13.99 -21.29 -12.15
C SER A 3 13.07 -22.04 -13.14
N ALA A 4 13.43 -23.27 -13.52
CA ALA A 4 12.60 -24.09 -14.41
C ALA A 4 11.41 -24.72 -13.66
N VAL A 5 11.61 -25.07 -12.39
CA VAL A 5 10.56 -25.62 -11.52
C VAL A 5 9.52 -24.55 -11.16
N GLU A 6 9.98 -23.33 -10.83
CA GLU A 6 9.08 -22.18 -10.59
C GLU A 6 8.22 -21.84 -11.82
N ASN A 7 8.81 -21.84 -13.02
CA ASN A 7 8.06 -21.65 -14.27
C ASN A 7 7.02 -22.76 -14.52
N THR A 8 7.32 -24.00 -14.14
CA THR A 8 6.40 -25.13 -14.33
C THR A 8 5.20 -25.05 -13.37
N ALA A 9 5.43 -24.66 -12.12
CA ALA A 9 4.37 -24.43 -11.13
C ALA A 9 3.46 -23.24 -11.52
N LEU A 10 4.03 -22.18 -12.12
CA LEU A 10 3.30 -21.04 -12.64
C LEU A 10 2.46 -21.37 -13.88
N CYS A 11 2.97 -22.21 -14.78
CA CYS A 11 2.17 -22.72 -15.89
C CYS A 11 1.03 -23.62 -15.39
N ALA A 12 1.29 -24.51 -14.43
CA ALA A 12 0.27 -25.38 -13.86
C ALA A 12 -0.84 -24.60 -13.12
N SER A 13 -0.50 -23.55 -12.36
CA SER A 13 -1.51 -22.72 -11.68
C SER A 13 -2.41 -21.96 -12.67
N ARG A 14 -1.84 -21.52 -13.80
CA ARG A 14 -2.57 -20.91 -14.91
C ARG A 14 -3.53 -21.91 -15.57
N GLU A 15 -3.03 -23.10 -15.88
CA GLU A 15 -3.78 -24.17 -16.54
C GLU A 15 -4.91 -24.74 -15.66
N LEU A 16 -4.71 -24.74 -14.33
CA LEU A 16 -5.69 -25.21 -13.36
C LEU A 16 -6.73 -24.15 -12.96
N GLY A 17 -6.64 -22.92 -13.47
CA GLY A 17 -7.59 -21.86 -13.11
C GLY A 17 -7.56 -21.48 -11.62
N LEU A 18 -6.40 -21.62 -10.97
CA LEU A 18 -6.27 -21.44 -9.52
C LEU A 18 -6.61 -20.02 -9.06
N LEU A 19 -6.17 -19.00 -9.79
CA LEU A 19 -6.45 -17.60 -9.44
C LEU A 19 -7.95 -17.27 -9.48
N PRO A 20 -8.70 -17.61 -10.54
CA PRO A 20 -10.16 -17.48 -10.53
C PRO A 20 -10.84 -18.13 -9.31
N LEU A 21 -10.45 -19.36 -8.95
CA LEU A 21 -11.01 -20.07 -7.80
C LEU A 21 -10.68 -19.37 -6.48
N LEU A 22 -9.45 -18.87 -6.31
CA LEU A 22 -9.07 -18.12 -5.11
C LEU A 22 -9.86 -16.81 -5.00
N VAL A 23 -10.10 -16.11 -6.12
CA VAL A 23 -10.92 -14.90 -6.15
C VAL A 23 -12.38 -15.21 -5.77
N GLU A 24 -12.92 -16.33 -6.25
CA GLU A 24 -14.26 -16.81 -5.86
C GLU A 24 -14.34 -17.10 -4.36
N VAL A 25 -13.35 -17.79 -3.80
CA VAL A 25 -13.27 -18.04 -2.34
C VAL A 25 -13.19 -16.74 -1.56
N ILE A 26 -12.39 -15.76 -2.01
CA ILE A 26 -12.30 -14.45 -1.34
C ILE A 26 -13.66 -13.77 -1.31
N ARG A 27 -14.43 -13.87 -2.39
CA ARG A 27 -15.75 -13.25 -2.52
C ARG A 27 -16.82 -13.93 -1.68
N GLU A 28 -16.79 -15.26 -1.57
CA GLU A 28 -17.93 -16.04 -1.07
C GLU A 28 -17.78 -16.54 0.37
N ASP A 29 -16.56 -16.86 0.81
CA ASP A 29 -16.31 -17.29 2.19
C ASP A 29 -16.13 -16.07 3.09
N GLU A 30 -16.57 -16.08 4.35
CA GLU A 30 -16.38 -14.96 5.32
C GLU A 30 -15.40 -15.30 6.46
N GLY A 31 -14.69 -16.43 6.35
CA GLY A 31 -13.90 -16.99 7.44
C GLY A 31 -12.46 -17.27 7.07
N LYS A 32 -11.94 -18.36 7.63
CA LYS A 32 -10.53 -18.73 7.50
C LYS A 32 -10.14 -19.07 6.04
N ALA A 33 -11.08 -19.54 5.22
CA ALA A 33 -10.77 -19.87 3.84
C ALA A 33 -10.51 -18.61 3.01
N ARG A 34 -11.29 -17.53 3.23
CA ARG A 34 -11.01 -16.19 2.66
C ARG A 34 -9.62 -15.70 3.05
N ILE A 35 -9.28 -15.75 4.35
CA ILE A 35 -7.96 -15.30 4.84
C ILE A 35 -6.83 -16.09 4.16
N ASN A 36 -6.95 -17.41 4.11
CA ASN A 36 -5.96 -18.26 3.45
C ASN A 36 -5.87 -17.96 1.94
N ALA A 37 -6.99 -17.70 1.28
CA ALA A 37 -7.02 -17.34 -0.13
C ALA A 37 -6.36 -15.98 -0.39
N LEU A 38 -6.60 -14.98 0.45
CA LEU A 38 -5.91 -13.68 0.40
C LEU A 38 -4.38 -13.86 0.50
N TYR A 39 -3.89 -14.65 1.47
CA TYR A 39 -2.47 -14.93 1.60
C TYR A 39 -1.91 -15.68 0.38
N ALA A 40 -2.64 -16.66 -0.15
CA ALA A 40 -2.21 -17.39 -1.34
C ALA A 40 -2.09 -16.47 -2.55
N VAL A 41 -3.09 -15.64 -2.82
CA VAL A 41 -3.06 -14.65 -3.91
C VAL A 41 -1.93 -13.64 -3.71
N SER A 42 -1.72 -13.16 -2.48
CA SER A 42 -0.61 -12.28 -2.14
C SER A 42 0.76 -12.93 -2.37
N ALA A 43 0.90 -14.23 -2.09
CA ALA A 43 2.14 -14.96 -2.36
C ALA A 43 2.37 -15.17 -3.86
N PHE A 44 1.28 -15.32 -4.64
CA PHE A 44 1.37 -15.31 -6.09
C PHE A 44 1.70 -13.93 -6.63
N ALA A 45 1.44 -12.86 -5.88
CA ALA A 45 1.74 -11.50 -6.28
C ALA A 45 3.28 -11.24 -6.31
N THR A 46 3.98 -11.79 -7.30
CA THR A 46 5.38 -11.51 -7.65
C THR A 46 5.55 -11.06 -9.11
N PRO A 47 6.62 -10.33 -9.48
CA PRO A 47 6.80 -9.83 -10.85
C PRO A 47 6.67 -10.90 -11.97
N HIS A 48 6.99 -12.16 -11.66
CA HIS A 48 6.98 -13.27 -12.60
C HIS A 48 5.58 -13.83 -12.90
N THR A 49 4.55 -13.48 -12.11
CA THR A 49 3.19 -14.01 -12.26
C THR A 49 2.19 -12.96 -12.79
N ARG A 50 2.70 -11.80 -13.23
CA ARG A 50 1.91 -10.69 -13.78
C ARG A 50 0.85 -11.11 -14.80
N LEU A 51 1.21 -12.01 -15.72
CA LEU A 51 0.31 -12.47 -16.79
C LEU A 51 -0.83 -13.37 -16.30
N LEU A 52 -0.76 -13.87 -15.06
CA LEU A 52 -1.82 -14.70 -14.47
C LEU A 52 -2.99 -13.85 -13.98
N PHE A 53 -2.72 -12.60 -13.61
CA PHE A 53 -3.72 -11.72 -13.01
C PHE A 53 -4.61 -11.03 -14.05
N SER A 54 -4.16 -10.86 -15.30
CA SER A 54 -4.86 -10.06 -16.32
C SER A 54 -6.32 -10.46 -16.57
N SER A 55 -6.69 -11.73 -16.34
CA SER A 55 -8.07 -12.21 -16.52
C SER A 55 -8.94 -12.08 -15.27
N VAL A 56 -8.35 -11.74 -14.11
CA VAL A 56 -9.03 -11.68 -12.82
C VAL A 56 -8.86 -10.34 -12.11
N GLU A 57 -8.18 -9.35 -12.70
CA GLU A 57 -7.87 -8.07 -12.01
C GLU A 57 -9.12 -7.36 -11.51
N SER A 58 -10.13 -7.18 -12.37
CA SER A 58 -11.36 -6.47 -11.99
C SER A 58 -12.18 -7.25 -10.94
N PRO A 59 -12.46 -8.57 -11.11
CA PRO A 59 -13.09 -9.37 -10.06
C PRO A 59 -12.31 -9.39 -8.74
N PHE A 60 -10.96 -9.42 -8.80
CA PHE A 60 -10.11 -9.45 -7.62
C PHE A 60 -10.14 -8.12 -6.87
N VAL A 61 -10.02 -6.99 -7.56
CA VAL A 61 -10.14 -5.66 -6.95
C VAL A 61 -11.52 -5.49 -6.32
N SER A 62 -12.59 -5.92 -7.00
CA SER A 62 -13.94 -5.90 -6.44
C SER A 62 -14.07 -6.75 -5.17
N ALA A 63 -13.45 -7.94 -5.14
CA ALA A 63 -13.45 -8.80 -3.96
C ALA A 63 -12.68 -8.16 -2.78
N LEU A 64 -11.53 -7.53 -3.04
CA LEU A 64 -10.76 -6.79 -2.04
C LEU A 64 -11.55 -5.59 -1.50
N GLU A 65 -12.23 -4.84 -2.37
CA GLU A 65 -13.07 -3.71 -2.02
C GLU A 65 -14.23 -4.14 -1.11
N SER A 66 -14.96 -5.20 -1.48
CA SER A 66 -16.02 -5.76 -0.65
C SER A 66 -15.50 -6.18 0.72
N THR A 67 -14.38 -6.91 0.75
CA THR A 67 -13.77 -7.41 1.98
C THR A 67 -13.31 -6.26 2.90
N LEU A 68 -12.80 -5.17 2.33
CA LEU A 68 -12.39 -3.97 3.07
C LEU A 68 -13.58 -3.19 3.64
N ASN A 69 -14.74 -3.29 2.99
CA ASN A 69 -15.96 -2.59 3.34
C ASN A 69 -16.73 -3.30 4.46
N GLU A 70 -16.47 -4.58 4.67
CA GLU A 70 -17.01 -5.32 5.79
C GLU A 70 -16.52 -4.72 7.11
N ASN A 71 -17.47 -4.40 7.99
CA ASN A 71 -17.21 -3.74 9.25
C ASN A 71 -16.67 -4.73 10.30
N CYS A 72 -15.49 -5.27 10.04
CA CYS A 72 -14.80 -6.23 10.92
C CYS A 72 -14.01 -5.56 12.07
N GLY A 73 -14.08 -4.22 12.19
CA GLY A 73 -13.27 -3.44 13.11
C GLY A 73 -11.80 -3.33 12.67
N ASP A 74 -11.07 -2.36 13.23
CA ASP A 74 -9.70 -2.07 12.78
C ASP A 74 -8.65 -3.10 13.21
N SER A 75 -9.03 -4.12 14.00
CA SER A 75 -8.12 -5.13 14.56
C SER A 75 -8.35 -6.54 14.04
N CYS A 76 -9.15 -6.72 12.98
CA CYS A 76 -9.44 -8.06 12.46
C CYS A 76 -8.34 -8.55 11.51
N ASP A 77 -7.97 -9.84 11.63
CA ASP A 77 -7.02 -10.53 10.75
C ASP A 77 -7.38 -10.39 9.26
N GLN A 78 -8.67 -10.27 8.97
CA GLN A 78 -9.18 -10.02 7.61
C GLN A 78 -8.70 -8.68 7.07
N LEU A 79 -8.78 -7.61 7.86
CA LEU A 79 -8.33 -6.28 7.44
C LEU A 79 -6.82 -6.30 7.17
N TYR A 80 -6.05 -6.88 8.08
CA TYR A 80 -4.60 -7.05 7.88
C TYR A 80 -4.30 -7.82 6.58
N SER A 81 -5.01 -8.92 6.35
CA SER A 81 -4.82 -9.76 5.16
C SER A 81 -5.11 -8.99 3.87
N VAL A 82 -6.21 -8.23 3.82
CA VAL A 82 -6.53 -7.38 2.66
C VAL A 82 -5.47 -6.31 2.43
N LEU A 83 -5.04 -5.61 3.49
CA LEU A 83 -4.05 -4.54 3.38
C LEU A 83 -2.67 -5.05 2.96
N SER A 84 -2.24 -6.20 3.49
CA SER A 84 -1.01 -6.88 3.08
C SER A 84 -1.08 -7.33 1.62
N THR A 85 -2.22 -7.88 1.19
CA THR A 85 -2.47 -8.23 -0.21
C THR A 85 -2.44 -7.00 -1.11
N LEU A 86 -3.07 -5.89 -0.73
CA LEU A 86 -3.03 -4.62 -1.47
C LEU A 86 -1.62 -4.06 -1.60
N PHE A 87 -0.83 -4.12 -0.53
CA PHE A 87 0.58 -3.75 -0.56
C PHE A 87 1.37 -4.60 -1.56
N ASN A 88 1.26 -5.93 -1.48
CA ASN A 88 1.99 -6.83 -2.39
C ASN A 88 1.52 -6.67 -3.84
N TYR A 89 0.23 -6.43 -4.05
CA TYR A 89 -0.33 -6.21 -5.37
C TYR A 89 0.19 -4.90 -5.96
N THR A 90 0.17 -3.80 -5.24
CA THR A 90 0.69 -2.50 -5.73
C THR A 90 2.21 -2.48 -5.90
N VAL A 91 2.97 -3.13 -5.01
CA VAL A 91 4.43 -3.15 -5.09
C VAL A 91 4.95 -4.03 -6.24
N ASN A 92 4.24 -5.09 -6.61
CA ASN A 92 4.70 -6.05 -7.63
C ASN A 92 3.93 -5.96 -8.98
N TYR A 93 2.71 -5.40 -9.01
CA TYR A 93 1.80 -5.42 -10.18
C TYR A 93 1.35 -4.04 -10.64
N GLY A 94 1.82 -2.95 -10.03
CA GLY A 94 1.08 -1.70 -10.10
C GLY A 94 0.75 -1.15 -11.50
N VAL A 95 1.60 -1.31 -12.53
CA VAL A 95 1.22 -0.88 -13.90
C VAL A 95 -0.05 -1.59 -14.41
N ALA A 96 -0.27 -2.84 -14.01
CA ALA A 96 -1.47 -3.58 -14.39
C ALA A 96 -2.66 -3.33 -13.45
N CYS A 97 -2.42 -3.22 -12.14
CA CYS A 97 -3.53 -3.07 -11.19
C CYS A 97 -4.01 -1.62 -10.97
N VAL A 98 -3.18 -0.61 -11.21
CA VAL A 98 -3.49 0.81 -10.97
C VAL A 98 -4.77 1.25 -11.71
N PRO A 99 -4.99 0.93 -13.00
CA PRO A 99 -6.22 1.31 -13.69
C PRO A 99 -7.50 0.80 -13.02
N GLU A 100 -7.48 -0.41 -12.45
CA GLU A 100 -8.64 -0.95 -11.72
C GLU A 100 -8.76 -0.36 -10.32
N LEU A 101 -7.64 -0.15 -9.62
CA LEU A 101 -7.64 0.51 -8.30
C LEU A 101 -8.18 1.95 -8.35
N ILE A 102 -7.88 2.70 -9.42
CA ILE A 102 -8.41 4.06 -9.65
C ILE A 102 -9.94 4.05 -9.76
N LYS A 103 -10.52 2.99 -10.35
CA LYS A 103 -11.98 2.85 -10.52
C LYS A 103 -12.68 2.38 -9.25
N SER A 104 -11.95 1.74 -8.33
CA SER A 104 -12.47 1.21 -7.07
C SER A 104 -12.61 2.29 -6.00
N SER A 105 -13.38 2.02 -4.94
CA SER A 105 -13.41 2.89 -3.74
C SER A 105 -12.26 2.63 -2.76
N ILE A 106 -11.39 1.64 -3.00
CA ILE A 106 -10.30 1.25 -2.09
C ILE A 106 -9.41 2.44 -1.68
N PRO A 107 -8.92 3.30 -2.60
CA PRO A 107 -8.10 4.45 -2.21
C PRO A 107 -8.85 5.44 -1.30
N ALA A 108 -10.16 5.62 -1.50
CA ALA A 108 -10.97 6.48 -0.64
C ALA A 108 -11.17 5.86 0.75
N MET A 109 -11.48 4.57 0.81
CA MET A 109 -11.67 3.84 2.08
C MET A 109 -10.40 3.82 2.93
N VAL A 110 -9.23 3.62 2.30
CA VAL A 110 -7.94 3.68 2.98
C VAL A 110 -7.69 5.09 3.53
N LEU A 111 -7.98 6.13 2.75
CA LEU A 111 -7.82 7.52 3.18
C LEU A 111 -8.72 7.86 4.35
N ASP A 112 -9.99 7.45 4.32
CA ASP A 112 -10.96 7.73 5.37
C ASP A 112 -10.54 7.09 6.70
N ARG A 113 -10.02 5.85 6.66
CA ARG A 113 -9.49 5.18 7.85
C ARG A 113 -8.25 5.89 8.40
N LEU A 114 -7.30 6.29 7.53
CA LEU A 114 -6.13 7.06 7.96
C LEU A 114 -6.53 8.42 8.57
N LYS A 115 -7.53 9.08 7.99
CA LYS A 115 -8.07 10.35 8.50
C LYS A 115 -8.71 10.17 9.87
N ALA A 116 -9.49 9.09 10.06
CA ALA A 116 -10.12 8.78 11.33
C ALA A 116 -9.11 8.43 12.44
N ALA A 117 -7.99 7.79 12.08
CA ALA A 117 -6.91 7.49 13.01
C ALA A 117 -6.19 8.74 13.54
N GLY A 118 -6.24 9.83 12.77
CA GLY A 118 -5.55 11.08 13.10
C GLY A 118 -4.03 11.00 12.85
N PRO A 119 -3.33 12.13 13.02
CA PRO A 119 -1.95 12.25 12.57
C PRO A 119 -0.91 11.73 13.59
N ILE A 120 -1.30 11.50 14.84
CA ILE A 120 -0.40 11.07 15.93
C ILE A 120 -0.30 9.55 15.92
N VAL A 121 0.81 9.01 15.41
CA VAL A 121 1.01 7.56 15.21
C VAL A 121 1.00 6.79 16.53
N ALA A 122 1.46 7.41 17.63
CA ALA A 122 1.45 6.80 18.95
C ALA A 122 0.03 6.50 19.46
N ASP A 123 -0.99 7.22 18.98
CA ASP A 123 -2.39 7.03 19.37
C ASP A 123 -3.09 5.92 18.57
N TRP A 124 -2.44 5.37 17.55
CA TRP A 124 -3.01 4.34 16.69
C TRP A 124 -3.14 3.01 17.44
N LYS A 125 -4.36 2.65 17.81
CA LYS A 125 -4.68 1.38 18.50
C LYS A 125 -4.27 0.13 17.73
N GLN A 126 -4.11 0.21 16.42
CA GLN A 126 -3.71 -0.88 15.52
C GLN A 126 -2.67 -0.39 14.52
N LYS A 127 -1.54 0.10 15.06
CA LYS A 127 -0.49 0.77 14.29
C LYS A 127 -0.09 0.00 13.02
N GLU A 128 0.00 -1.32 13.07
CA GLU A 128 0.39 -2.14 11.92
C GLU A 128 -0.54 -1.98 10.72
N ASN A 129 -1.86 -2.01 10.92
CA ASN A 129 -2.84 -1.86 9.84
C ASN A 129 -2.75 -0.48 9.18
N PHE A 130 -2.64 0.59 9.97
CA PHE A 130 -2.43 1.94 9.42
C PHE A 130 -1.07 2.08 8.74
N SER A 131 -0.04 1.39 9.24
CA SER A 131 1.27 1.34 8.59
C SER A 131 1.21 0.63 7.22
N TYR A 132 0.38 -0.41 7.08
CA TYR A 132 0.10 -1.06 5.79
C TYR A 132 -0.76 -0.19 4.86
N MET A 133 -1.71 0.58 5.39
CA MET A 133 -2.45 1.59 4.61
C MET A 133 -1.51 2.65 4.02
N LEU A 134 -0.54 3.14 4.81
CA LEU A 134 0.51 4.02 4.30
C LEU A 134 1.40 3.30 3.28
N ASN A 135 1.74 2.02 3.47
CA ASN A 135 2.50 1.25 2.49
C ASN A 135 1.75 1.12 1.16
N PHE A 136 0.45 0.85 1.18
CA PHE A 136 -0.40 0.84 -0.01
C PHE A 136 -0.38 2.22 -0.69
N ALA A 137 -0.66 3.29 0.04
CA ALA A 137 -0.70 4.65 -0.51
C ALA A 137 0.65 5.05 -1.12
N MET A 138 1.76 4.71 -0.45
CA MET A 138 3.12 4.92 -0.93
C MET A 138 3.38 4.21 -2.26
N ASN A 139 2.97 2.95 -2.38
CA ASN A 139 3.15 2.17 -3.60
C ASN A 139 2.16 2.55 -4.70
N PHE A 140 1.00 3.10 -4.36
CA PHE A 140 0.03 3.62 -5.32
C PHE A 140 0.50 4.96 -5.90
N ALA A 141 0.97 5.88 -5.05
CA ALA A 141 1.42 7.22 -5.44
C ALA A 141 2.58 7.22 -6.43
N ARG A 142 3.41 6.16 -6.47
CA ARG A 142 4.56 6.08 -7.41
C ARG A 142 4.15 5.97 -8.88
N TYR A 143 2.87 5.72 -9.17
CA TYR A 143 2.32 5.60 -10.51
C TYR A 143 1.68 6.92 -10.92
N THR A 144 2.15 7.50 -12.02
CA THR A 144 1.67 8.80 -12.52
C THR A 144 0.15 8.82 -12.72
N GLU A 145 -0.43 7.71 -13.18
CA GLU A 145 -1.87 7.55 -13.40
C GLU A 145 -2.69 7.66 -12.10
N ALA A 146 -2.10 7.33 -10.95
CA ALA A 146 -2.76 7.39 -9.64
C ALA A 146 -2.72 8.77 -8.99
N VAL A 147 -1.77 9.64 -9.40
CA VAL A 147 -1.48 10.91 -8.72
C VAL A 147 -2.71 11.82 -8.66
N ASP A 148 -3.34 12.11 -9.80
CA ASP A 148 -4.51 12.99 -9.86
C ASP A 148 -5.67 12.47 -9.01
N THR A 149 -5.87 11.15 -9.00
CA THR A 149 -6.91 10.50 -8.18
C THR A 149 -6.61 10.69 -6.70
N MET A 150 -5.38 10.47 -6.26
CA MET A 150 -4.99 10.64 -4.86
C MET A 150 -5.05 12.10 -4.40
N ILE A 151 -4.68 13.05 -5.26
CA ILE A 151 -4.84 14.48 -4.99
C ILE A 151 -6.32 14.83 -4.85
N ALA A 152 -7.16 14.39 -5.78
CA ALA A 152 -8.60 14.65 -5.77
C ALA A 152 -9.29 14.07 -4.52
N LEU A 153 -8.85 12.90 -4.05
CA LEU A 153 -9.34 12.31 -2.80
C LEU A 153 -8.88 13.07 -1.55
N GLY A 154 -7.81 13.85 -1.63
CA GLY A 154 -7.32 14.67 -0.52
C GLY A 154 -6.21 14.02 0.32
N TYR A 155 -5.42 13.12 -0.25
CA TYR A 155 -4.32 12.44 0.46
C TYR A 155 -3.33 13.42 1.12
N LEU A 156 -3.03 14.55 0.47
CA LEU A 156 -2.14 15.58 1.03
C LEU A 156 -2.63 16.13 2.38
N GLY A 157 -3.96 16.24 2.57
CA GLY A 157 -4.55 16.71 3.81
C GLY A 157 -4.34 15.78 5.01
N VAL A 158 -4.03 14.50 4.76
CA VAL A 158 -3.67 13.53 5.81
C VAL A 158 -2.16 13.39 5.93
N MET A 159 -1.42 13.42 4.82
CA MET A 159 0.04 13.23 4.85
C MET A 159 0.78 14.40 5.49
N PHE A 160 0.39 15.66 5.22
CA PHE A 160 1.09 16.81 5.82
C PHE A 160 1.02 16.82 7.36
N PRO A 161 -0.15 16.61 8.01
CA PRO A 161 -0.20 16.47 9.46
C PRO A 161 0.65 15.32 10.02
N ILE A 162 0.73 14.17 9.34
CA ILE A 162 1.63 13.07 9.74
C ILE A 162 3.10 13.51 9.65
N LEU A 163 3.45 14.35 8.67
CA LEU A 163 4.80 14.91 8.50
C LEU A 163 5.19 15.94 9.56
N ASP A 164 4.21 16.65 10.14
CA ASP A 164 4.44 17.70 11.13
C ASP A 164 4.85 17.17 12.50
N ILE A 165 4.57 15.89 12.79
CA ILE A 165 4.87 15.26 14.07
C ILE A 165 6.17 14.48 13.95
N LEU A 166 7.23 14.99 14.60
CA LEU A 166 8.58 14.42 14.54
C LEU A 166 8.65 12.98 15.07
N ASP A 167 7.87 12.68 16.10
CA ASP A 167 7.87 11.38 16.79
C ASP A 167 7.14 10.27 16.02
N ASN A 168 6.57 10.58 14.85
CA ASN A 168 5.90 9.59 14.01
C ASN A 168 6.87 8.57 13.37
N GLY A 169 8.18 8.74 13.50
CA GLY A 169 9.18 7.75 13.10
C GLY A 169 9.07 7.32 11.63
N CYS A 170 9.05 6.01 11.36
CA CYS A 170 8.99 5.46 10.00
C CYS A 170 7.74 5.87 9.22
N GLU A 171 6.60 6.07 9.89
CA GLU A 171 5.35 6.51 9.26
C GLU A 171 5.49 7.93 8.66
N ARG A 172 6.33 8.78 9.27
CA ARG A 172 6.70 10.10 8.74
C ARG A 172 7.41 9.97 7.38
N LEU A 173 8.34 9.02 7.25
CA LEU A 173 9.05 8.76 5.98
C LEU A 173 8.11 8.27 4.88
N LYS A 174 7.14 7.41 5.22
CA LYS A 174 6.13 6.94 4.26
C LYS A 174 5.26 8.08 3.78
N ALA A 175 4.79 8.93 4.69
CA ALA A 175 4.02 10.14 4.34
C ALA A 175 4.83 11.07 3.42
N MET A 176 6.13 11.22 3.67
CA MET A 176 7.01 12.05 2.85
C MET A 176 7.18 11.48 1.45
N TYR A 177 7.37 10.16 1.34
CA TYR A 177 7.42 9.48 0.05
C TYR A 177 6.15 9.76 -0.74
N ILE A 178 4.97 9.58 -0.13
CA ILE A 178 3.67 9.87 -0.76
C ILE A 178 3.62 11.32 -1.24
N VAL A 179 3.89 12.29 -0.36
CA VAL A 179 3.88 13.72 -0.72
C VAL A 179 4.82 14.00 -1.89
N THR A 180 6.02 13.40 -1.91
CA THR A 180 7.00 13.59 -2.98
C THR A 180 6.45 13.19 -4.34
N PHE A 181 5.68 12.11 -4.45
CA PHE A 181 5.07 11.73 -5.73
C PHE A 181 3.81 12.55 -6.06
N LEU A 182 3.03 12.93 -5.05
CA LEU A 182 1.83 13.74 -5.27
C LEU A 182 2.13 15.21 -5.60
N THR A 183 3.29 15.73 -5.19
CA THR A 183 3.72 17.11 -5.50
C THR A 183 4.88 17.15 -6.50
N GLY A 184 5.55 16.02 -6.72
CA GLY A 184 6.62 15.84 -7.69
C GLY A 184 6.05 15.79 -9.11
N LYS A 185 6.41 16.80 -9.90
CA LYS A 185 5.86 16.98 -11.25
C LYS A 185 6.32 15.93 -12.24
N ASP A 186 5.45 15.67 -13.21
CA ASP A 186 5.74 14.95 -14.45
C ASP A 186 6.77 15.69 -15.33
N GLU A 187 7.22 15.02 -16.38
CA GLU A 187 8.21 15.52 -17.33
C GLU A 187 7.77 16.77 -18.11
N GLN A 188 6.57 17.32 -17.88
CA GLN A 188 5.94 18.39 -18.68
C GLN A 188 6.04 19.80 -18.06
N GLY A 189 6.85 19.97 -17.02
CA GLY A 189 7.61 21.23 -16.86
C GLY A 189 6.87 22.45 -16.28
N GLN A 190 5.78 22.29 -15.52
CA GLN A 190 5.32 23.40 -14.68
C GLN A 190 6.25 23.59 -13.45
N GLN A 191 6.31 24.78 -12.87
CA GLN A 191 7.33 25.15 -11.86
C GLN A 191 7.18 24.41 -10.52
N LYS A 192 8.23 23.69 -10.08
CA LYS A 192 8.25 22.82 -8.89
C LYS A 192 8.11 23.59 -7.57
N SER A 193 7.27 23.08 -6.67
CA SER A 193 7.51 23.20 -5.25
C SER A 193 8.34 21.99 -4.82
N SER A 194 9.61 22.20 -4.46
CA SER A 194 10.38 21.13 -3.83
C SER A 194 9.79 20.90 -2.43
N VAL A 195 9.45 19.66 -2.07
CA VAL A 195 9.06 19.33 -0.69
C VAL A 195 10.13 19.79 0.28
N ALA A 196 11.42 19.66 -0.08
CA ALA A 196 12.52 20.19 0.72
C ALA A 196 12.60 21.74 0.75
N ALA A 197 12.06 22.43 -0.26
CA ALA A 197 11.94 23.89 -0.23
C ALA A 197 10.76 24.36 0.62
N GLU A 198 9.64 23.62 0.60
CA GLU A 198 8.46 23.91 1.43
C GLU A 198 8.65 23.44 2.88
N ARG A 199 9.52 22.43 3.09
CA ARG A 199 9.83 21.79 4.38
C ARG A 199 11.35 21.66 4.57
N PRO A 200 12.05 22.75 4.88
CA PRO A 200 13.51 22.74 4.99
C PRO A 200 14.05 21.81 6.09
N ASP A 201 13.23 21.50 7.10
CA ASP A 201 13.52 20.58 8.20
C ASP A 201 13.65 19.11 7.74
N ILE A 202 13.17 18.78 6.54
CA ILE A 202 13.07 17.41 6.07
C ILE A 202 14.41 16.79 5.69
N ILE A 203 15.35 17.59 5.15
CA ILE A 203 16.69 17.13 4.77
C ILE A 203 17.51 16.76 6.01
N PRO A 204 17.62 17.61 7.05
CA PRO A 204 18.28 17.23 8.31
C PRO A 204 17.70 15.94 8.92
N HIS A 205 16.38 15.79 8.93
CA HIS A 205 15.75 14.61 9.51
C HIS A 205 16.00 13.34 8.69
N LEU A 206 15.99 13.42 7.35
CA LEU A 206 16.39 12.30 6.49
C LEU A 206 17.82 11.85 6.76
N VAL A 207 18.73 12.82 6.91
CA VAL A 207 20.12 12.54 7.26
C VAL A 207 20.23 11.87 8.63
N GLU A 208 19.45 12.31 9.61
CA GLU A 208 19.39 11.71 10.95
C GLU A 208 18.88 10.27 10.91
N VAL A 209 17.75 10.00 10.26
CA VAL A 209 17.20 8.64 10.16
C VAL A 209 18.15 7.69 9.42
N LEU A 210 18.77 8.16 8.33
CA LEU A 210 19.77 7.39 7.61
C LEU A 210 21.01 7.12 8.47
N LYS A 211 21.50 8.10 9.23
CA LYS A 211 22.61 7.91 10.17
C LYS A 211 22.25 6.88 11.23
N ASN A 212 21.11 7.01 11.90
CA ASN A 212 20.67 6.06 12.92
C ASN A 212 20.54 4.63 12.37
N THR A 213 20.09 4.49 11.12
CA THR A 213 20.00 3.21 10.42
C THR A 213 21.38 2.64 10.08
N LEU A 214 22.29 3.46 9.56
CA LEU A 214 23.65 3.07 9.17
C LEU A 214 24.55 2.76 10.37
N ASP A 215 24.34 3.47 11.49
CA ASP A 215 25.06 3.27 12.74
C ASP A 215 24.56 2.04 13.52
N GLY A 216 23.54 1.34 13.00
CA GLY A 216 23.00 0.12 13.61
C GLY A 216 22.26 0.35 14.93
N VAL A 217 21.88 1.60 15.22
CA VAL A 217 21.13 2.00 16.42
C VAL A 217 19.62 1.70 16.28
N GLY A 218 19.23 1.02 15.20
CA GLY A 218 17.85 0.78 14.80
C GLY A 218 16.87 0.52 15.96
N GLY A 219 15.87 1.39 16.08
CA GLY A 219 14.70 1.18 16.95
C GLY A 219 14.96 1.12 18.46
N ALA A 220 16.19 1.34 18.93
CA ALA A 220 16.50 1.42 20.35
C ALA A 220 16.67 2.89 20.76
N ASP A 221 15.73 3.36 21.57
CA ASP A 221 15.84 4.54 22.42
C ASP A 221 16.00 5.91 21.72
N HIS A 222 14.86 6.51 21.34
CA HIS A 222 14.70 7.95 21.54
C HIS A 222 14.05 8.18 22.92
N PRO A 223 14.76 8.74 23.91
CA PRO A 223 14.12 9.62 24.88
C PRO A 223 13.91 10.99 24.21
N LEU A 224 12.64 11.30 23.92
CA LEU A 224 12.02 12.62 23.70
C LEU A 224 12.85 13.70 22.98
#